data_AF-A0A3D1Y0J1-F1
#
_entry.id   AF-A0A3D1Y0J1-F1
#
_cell.length_a   1.000
_cell.length_b   1.000
_cell.length_c   1.000
_cell.angle_alpha   90.00
_cell.angle_beta   90.00
_cell.angle_gamma   90.00
#
_symmetry.space_group_name_H-M   'P 1'
#
loop_
_entity.id
_entity.type
_entity.pdbx_description
1 polymer ?
#
loop_
_entity_poly.entity_id
_entity_poly.type
_entity_poly.pdbx_seq_one_letter_code
_entity_poly.pdbx_strand_id
1 'polypeptide(L)' 'MHAHFKDWTLSTDKKGLKGLDGRHYSPALIGEGIVDHKSAGYGGYINLEYEGNKYNPREAMAKGLKTLQDIMLEI' A
#
# COMPACT_ATOMS: atom_id res chain seq x y z
N MET A 1 -2.46 6.78 -18.65
CA MET A 1 -2.50 5.53 -17.85
C MET A 1 -1.91 5.84 -16.48
N HIS A 2 -2.50 5.35 -15.40
CA HIS A 2 -2.02 5.53 -14.04
C HIS A 2 -2.14 4.20 -13.27
N ALA A 3 -1.28 4.01 -12.28
CA ALA A 3 -1.33 2.85 -11.38
C ALA A 3 -1.76 3.31 -9.98
N HIS A 4 -2.62 2.52 -9.33
CA HIS A 4 -3.01 2.78 -7.94
C HIS A 4 -2.14 1.91 -7.05
N PHE A 5 -1.28 2.55 -6.26
CA PHE A 5 -0.45 1.86 -5.29
C PHE A 5 -1.20 1.83 -3.96
N LYS A 6 -1.48 0.60 -3.52
CA LYS A 6 -2.07 0.23 -2.24
C LYS A 6 -1.16 -0.77 -1.55
N ASP A 7 -1.32 -0.92 -0.24
CA ASP A 7 -0.62 -1.95 0.53
C ASP A 7 -1.57 -2.72 1.44
N TRP A 8 -1.13 -3.91 1.83
CA TRP A 8 -1.93 -4.87 2.57
C TRP A 8 -1.06 -5.61 3.58
N THR A 9 -1.63 -5.91 4.75
CA THR A 9 -1.03 -6.87 5.71
C THR A 9 -1.86 -8.14 5.76
N LEU A 10 -1.24 -9.26 6.15
CA LEU A 10 -1.97 -10.48 6.46
C LEU A 10 -2.75 -10.31 7.76
N SER A 11 -4.07 -10.48 7.70
CA SER A 11 -4.91 -10.55 8.90
C SER A 11 -4.75 -11.92 9.56
N THR A 12 -4.43 -11.91 10.85
CA THR A 12 -4.34 -13.10 11.70
C THR A 12 -5.67 -13.48 12.34
N ASP A 13 -6.61 -12.54 12.43
CA ASP A 13 -7.93 -12.72 13.05
C ASP A 13 -9.03 -13.13 12.06
N LYS A 14 -8.66 -13.43 10.80
CA LYS A 14 -9.56 -13.78 9.68
C LYS A 14 -10.60 -12.68 9.38
N LYS A 15 -10.29 -11.42 9.69
CA LYS A 15 -11.08 -10.26 9.28
C LYS A 15 -10.45 -9.55 8.09
N GLY A 16 -11.22 -8.71 7.42
CA GLY A 16 -10.78 -8.00 6.22
C GLY A 16 -11.13 -8.75 4.93
N LEU A 17 -10.44 -8.41 3.84
CA LEU A 17 -10.74 -8.93 2.51
C LEU A 17 -10.14 -10.33 2.34
N LYS A 18 -10.98 -11.30 1.94
CA LYS A 18 -10.50 -12.65 1.61
C LYS A 18 -9.87 -12.65 0.21
N GLY A 19 -8.61 -13.03 0.13
CA GLY A 19 -7.89 -13.21 -1.12
C GLY A 19 -8.23 -14.54 -1.80
N LEU A 20 -7.87 -14.65 -3.09
CA LEU A 20 -8.07 -15.88 -3.88
C LEU A 20 -7.23 -17.06 -3.36
N ASP A 21 -6.18 -16.78 -2.61
CA ASP A 21 -5.34 -17.77 -1.94
C ASP A 21 -5.91 -18.23 -0.59
N GLY A 22 -7.10 -17.77 -0.21
CA GLY A 22 -7.77 -18.12 1.02
C GLY A 22 -7.28 -17.37 2.28
N ARG A 23 -6.25 -16.53 2.16
CA ARG A 23 -5.78 -15.66 3.25
C ARG A 23 -6.68 -14.43 3.40
N HIS A 24 -6.61 -13.77 4.55
CA HIS A 24 -7.34 -12.52 4.79
C HIS A 24 -6.35 -11.36 4.85
N TYR A 25 -6.79 -10.20 4.35
CA TYR A 25 -5.96 -9.02 4.19
C TYR A 25 -6.61 -7.79 4.79
N SER A 26 -5.82 -7.02 5.50
CA SER A 26 -6.19 -5.72 6.03
C SER A 26 -5.46 -4.62 5.26
N PRO A 27 -6.11 -3.48 4.96
CA PRO A 27 -5.44 -2.37 4.29
C PRO A 27 -4.29 -1.85 5.16
N ALA A 28 -3.18 -1.53 4.50
CA ALA A 28 -2.00 -0.95 5.12
C ALA A 28 -1.59 0.32 4.38
N LEU A 29 -0.88 1.20 5.07
CA LEU A 29 -0.21 2.31 4.40
C LEU A 29 0.99 1.77 3.62
N ILE A 30 1.29 2.39 2.48
CA ILE A 30 2.46 2.02 1.64
C ILE A 30 3.72 1.86 2.50
N GLY A 31 4.37 0.71 2.36
CA GLY A 31 5.60 0.35 3.07
C GLY A 31 5.39 -0.25 4.47
N GLU A 32 4.15 -0.36 4.94
CA GLU A 32 3.82 -1.09 6.17
C GLU A 32 3.28 -2.51 5.92
N GLY A 33 2.96 -2.82 4.66
CA GLY A 33 2.40 -4.11 4.28
C GLY A 33 3.41 -5.04 3.62
N ILE A 34 2.88 -5.93 2.79
CA ILE A 34 3.61 -7.04 2.18
C ILE A 34 3.79 -6.87 0.67
N VAL A 35 3.24 -5.81 0.08
CA VAL A 35 3.36 -5.58 -1.36
C VAL A 35 4.74 -5.01 -1.68
N ASP A 36 5.45 -5.62 -2.62
CA ASP A 36 6.71 -5.08 -3.14
C ASP A 36 6.44 -4.07 -4.25
N HIS A 37 6.47 -2.78 -3.90
CA HIS A 37 6.30 -1.68 -4.86
C HIS A 37 7.55 -1.36 -5.67
N LYS A 38 8.75 -1.80 -5.26
CA LYS A 38 10.01 -1.49 -5.96
C LYS A 38 10.08 -2.21 -7.30
N SER A 39 9.67 -3.48 -7.30
CA SER A 39 9.74 -4.34 -8.47
C SER A 39 8.61 -4.10 -9.50
N ALA A 40 7.84 -3.02 -9.37
CA ALA A 40 6.67 -2.76 -10.22
C ALA A 40 7.04 -2.31 -11.66
N GLY A 41 8.24 -1.78 -11.89
CA GLY A 41 8.75 -1.40 -13.22
C GLY A 41 7.91 -0.36 -13.97
N TYR A 42 7.07 0.40 -13.26
CA TYR A 42 6.10 1.31 -13.85
C TYR A 42 6.60 2.76 -13.87
N GLY A 43 6.83 3.31 -15.07
CA GLY A 43 7.36 4.67 -15.26
C GLY A 43 6.30 5.77 -15.45
N GLY A 44 5.02 5.49 -15.18
CA GLY A 44 3.93 6.45 -15.34
C GLY A 44 3.49 7.12 -14.03
N TYR A 45 2.30 7.72 -14.04
CA TYR A 45 1.73 8.34 -12.84
C TYR A 45 1.27 7.31 -11.81
N ILE A 46 1.72 7.47 -10.57
CA ILE A 46 1.32 6.65 -9.44
C ILE A 46 0.34 7.45 -8.57
N ASN A 47 -0.84 6.87 -8.35
CA ASN A 47 -1.80 7.33 -7.35
C ASN A 47 -1.52 6.58 -6.06
N LEU A 48 -1.24 7.31 -4.98
CA LEU A 48 -1.17 6.73 -3.64
C LEU A 48 -2.60 6.58 -3.10
N GLU A 49 -2.98 5.36 -2.74
CA GLU A 49 -4.31 5.08 -2.21
C GLU A 49 -4.22 4.33 -0.87
N TYR A 50 -4.99 4.79 0.11
CA TYR A 50 -5.03 4.22 1.45
C TYR A 50 -6.48 4.04 1.90
N GLU A 51 -6.85 2.78 2.14
CA GLU A 51 -8.22 2.37 2.53
C GLU A 51 -8.33 2.00 4.01
N GLY A 52 -7.26 2.20 4.78
CA GLY A 52 -7.24 1.92 6.21
C GLY A 52 -7.71 3.11 7.06
N ASN A 53 -7.86 2.86 8.37
CA ASN A 53 -8.32 3.86 9.34
C ASN A 53 -7.33 4.07 10.50
N LYS A 54 -6.14 3.46 10.46
CA LYS A 54 -5.07 3.62 11.46
C LYS A 54 -4.56 5.07 11.57
N TYR A 55 -4.58 5.80 10.47
CA TYR A 55 -4.09 7.16 10.32
C TYR A 55 -5.21 8.05 9.80
N ASN A 56 -5.25 9.31 10.25
CA ASN A 56 -6.12 10.29 9.62
C ASN A 56 -5.63 10.62 8.19
N PRO A 57 -6.48 11.16 7.30
CA PRO A 57 -6.11 11.37 5.90
C PRO A 57 -4.85 12.22 5.70
N ARG A 58 -4.66 13.29 6.49
CA ARG A 58 -3.50 14.18 6.35
C ARG A 58 -2.20 13.45 6.68
N GLU A 59 -2.19 12.71 7.78
CA GLU A 59 -1.04 11.93 8.21
C GLU A 59 -0.74 10.78 7.23
N ALA A 60 -1.77 10.06 6.80
CA ALA A 60 -1.64 8.97 5.84
C ALA A 60 -0.99 9.47 4.53
N MET A 61 -1.46 10.60 3.99
CA MET A 61 -0.89 11.16 2.76
C MET A 61 0.55 11.63 2.94
N ALA A 62 0.86 12.34 4.03
CA ALA A 62 2.21 12.83 4.29
C ALA A 62 3.21 11.67 4.44
N LYS A 63 2.88 10.68 5.27
CA LYS A 63 3.74 9.52 5.53
C LYS A 63 3.85 8.62 4.30
N GLY A 64 2.72 8.28 3.69
CA GLY A 64 2.66 7.41 2.52
C GLY A 64 3.42 8.00 1.33
N LEU A 65 3.28 9.30 1.06
CA LEU A 65 3.99 9.96 -0.02
C LEU A 65 5.50 9.97 0.22
N LYS A 66 5.94 10.25 1.45
CA LYS A 66 7.35 10.22 1.81
C LYS A 66 7.93 8.82 1.60
N THR A 67 7.26 7.78 2.10
CA THR A 67 7.69 6.40 1.91
C THR A 67 7.72 6.00 0.44
N LEU A 68 6.71 6.38 -0.34
CA LEU A 68 6.69 6.10 -1.77
C LEU A 68 7.84 6.79 -2.50
N GLN A 69 8.16 8.04 -2.17
CA GLN A 69 9.32 8.74 -2.73
C GLN A 69 10.63 8.01 -2.42
N ASP A 70 10.81 7.56 -1.18
CA ASP A 70 12.02 6.84 -0.77
C ASP A 70 12.14 5.50 -1.53
N ILE A 71 11.03 4.76 -1.68
CA ILE A 71 10.97 3.53 -2.50
C ILE A 71 11.35 3.82 -3.95
N MET A 72 10.82 4.89 -4.55
CA MET A 72 11.08 5.22 -5.97
C MET A 72 12.51 5.73 -6.22
N LEU A 73 13.17 6.34 -5.22
CA LEU A 73 14.55 6.82 -5.33
C LEU A 73 15.59 5.70 -5.23
N GLU A 74 15.20 4.52 -4.76
CA GLU A 74 16.07 3.33 -4.63
C GLU A 74 16.04 2.41 -5.87
N ILE A 75 15.25 2.73 -6.89
CA ILE A 75 15.10 1.98 -8.16
C ILE A 75 15.99 2.59 -9.23
#